data_AF-A0A2A4U0M7-F1
#
_entry.id   AF-A0A2A4U0M7-F1
#
_cell.length_a   1.000
_cell.length_b   1.000
_cell.length_c   1.000
_cell.angle_alpha   90.00
_cell.angle_beta   90.00
_cell.angle_gamma   90.00
#
_symmetry.space_group_name_H-M   'P 1'
#
loop_
_entity.id
_entity.type
_entity.pdbx_description
1 polymer ?
#
loop_
_entity_poly.entity_id
_entity_poly.type
_entity_poly.pdbx_seq_one_letter_code
_entity_poly.pdbx_strand_id
1 'polypeptide(L)'
;MTVATDILALRLDHPENLMARHFSADYFSGLAKDDQARVLKIIKSGLDNPDSQMGAYAQHSVDYDDFGPLLDPMIRDYHKISAGVDIAQKHDWSATASACSLEDIDEALRDVSMRVRVGRNVASFPLPGAMTKADRIEFEKVMVKAFENLKNDADFCGAYYSLTPGSDFELKGQAYQTRVDAHQMFKDMSGDRYLNSGGISSDWPYGRGMYISAAEDFIVWVGEEDHLRIMAMKRGGDLAALFARLQVGLEKFSALVPAFAHSEKYGYITSCPTNLGTAMRASLHMALPNLTGGGQDLDAAKAAAQKFGLSVRGVGGEHSGAGQGGIIDISPSARLGVTESEIMQRLFDGAKALWLLETKT
;
A
#
# COMPACT_ATOMS: atom_id res chain seq x y z
N MET A 1 -25.95 22.03 -11.08
CA MET A 1 -26.30 20.97 -10.12
C MET A 1 -25.46 21.17 -8.86
N THR A 2 -25.93 20.71 -7.70
CA THR A 2 -25.10 20.79 -6.47
C THR A 2 -24.14 19.61 -6.45
N VAL A 3 -22.97 19.74 -5.80
CA VAL A 3 -21.98 18.63 -5.71
C VAL A 3 -22.62 17.34 -5.17
N ALA A 4 -23.56 17.45 -4.24
CA ALA A 4 -24.29 16.30 -3.72
C ALA A 4 -25.13 15.60 -4.80
N THR A 5 -25.78 16.36 -5.70
CA THR A 5 -26.53 15.80 -6.83
C THR A 5 -25.61 15.03 -7.78
N ASP A 6 -24.43 15.56 -8.07
CA ASP A 6 -23.47 14.93 -8.98
C ASP A 6 -22.91 13.62 -8.38
N ILE A 7 -22.65 13.58 -7.07
CA ILE A 7 -22.21 12.35 -6.37
C ILE A 7 -23.31 11.28 -6.39
N LEU A 8 -24.58 11.66 -6.19
CA LEU A 8 -25.69 10.72 -6.22
C LEU A 8 -25.92 10.14 -7.63
N ALA A 9 -25.67 10.91 -8.69
CA ALA A 9 -25.66 10.39 -10.05
C ALA A 9 -24.48 9.41 -10.26
N LEU A 10 -23.27 9.80 -9.81
CA LEU A 10 -22.07 8.95 -9.89
C LEU A 10 -22.29 7.59 -9.22
N ARG A 11 -22.97 7.55 -8.07
CA ARG A 11 -23.33 6.31 -7.38
C ARG A 11 -24.10 5.32 -8.26
N LEU A 12 -25.03 5.82 -9.07
CA LEU A 12 -25.87 4.98 -9.93
C LEU A 12 -25.07 4.43 -11.11
N ASP A 13 -24.23 5.27 -11.71
CA ASP A 13 -23.44 4.92 -12.90
C ASP A 13 -22.20 4.08 -12.54
N HIS A 14 -21.65 4.27 -11.35
CA HIS A 14 -20.42 3.63 -10.87
C HIS A 14 -20.64 3.02 -9.48
N PRO A 15 -21.42 1.93 -9.38
CA PRO A 15 -21.76 1.35 -8.08
C PRO A 15 -20.53 0.85 -7.31
N GLU A 16 -19.42 0.52 -7.97
CA GLU A 16 -18.17 0.06 -7.33
C GLU A 16 -17.34 1.16 -6.66
N ASN A 17 -17.66 2.44 -6.91
CA ASN A 17 -17.02 3.56 -6.25
C ASN A 17 -17.55 3.70 -4.82
N LEU A 18 -16.81 3.20 -3.84
CA LEU A 18 -17.20 3.18 -2.43
C LEU A 18 -17.45 4.59 -1.89
N MET A 19 -16.68 5.58 -2.35
CA MET A 19 -16.92 6.98 -2.00
C MET A 19 -18.34 7.41 -2.36
N ALA A 20 -18.75 7.22 -3.61
CA ALA A 20 -20.08 7.60 -4.04
C ALA A 20 -21.16 6.71 -3.43
N ARG A 21 -20.92 5.40 -3.31
CA ARG A 21 -21.85 4.42 -2.72
C ARG A 21 -22.27 4.81 -1.30
N HIS A 22 -21.31 5.23 -0.48
CA HIS A 22 -21.54 5.52 0.95
C HIS A 22 -21.74 7.00 1.29
N PHE A 23 -21.64 7.91 0.31
CA PHE A 23 -21.84 9.34 0.54
C PHE A 23 -23.24 9.66 1.11
N SER A 24 -23.32 10.54 2.11
CA SER A 24 -24.61 11.02 2.63
C SER A 24 -24.75 12.52 2.36
N ALA A 25 -25.70 12.88 1.49
CA ALA A 25 -25.99 14.27 1.15
C ALA A 25 -26.48 15.05 2.37
N ASP A 26 -27.29 14.42 3.22
CA ASP A 26 -27.80 15.02 4.45
C ASP A 26 -26.65 15.31 5.42
N TYR A 27 -25.77 14.33 5.65
CA TYR A 27 -24.57 14.52 6.47
C TYR A 27 -23.70 15.65 5.93
N PHE A 28 -23.35 15.62 4.63
CA PHE A 28 -22.52 16.65 4.02
C PHE A 28 -23.13 18.05 4.12
N SER A 29 -24.44 18.18 3.88
CA SER A 29 -25.14 19.47 3.97
C SER A 29 -25.20 20.02 5.39
N GLY A 30 -25.18 19.14 6.41
CA GLY A 30 -25.16 19.49 7.83
C GLY A 30 -23.79 19.94 8.37
N LEU A 31 -22.69 19.69 7.62
CA LEU A 31 -21.35 20.11 8.03
C LEU A 31 -21.15 21.63 7.94
N ALA A 32 -20.25 22.17 8.76
CA ALA A 32 -19.76 23.54 8.61
C ALA A 32 -19.08 23.73 7.24
N LYS A 33 -18.99 24.97 6.75
CA LYS A 33 -18.47 25.24 5.40
C LYS A 33 -17.00 24.82 5.22
N ASP A 34 -16.18 24.97 6.25
CA ASP A 34 -14.78 24.56 6.21
C ASP A 34 -14.65 23.02 6.20
N ASP A 35 -15.52 22.32 6.93
CA ASP A 35 -15.58 20.85 6.91
C ASP A 35 -16.13 20.31 5.59
N GLN A 36 -17.11 20.98 4.97
CA GLN A 36 -17.52 20.68 3.59
C GLN A 36 -16.32 20.80 2.64
N ALA A 37 -15.51 21.85 2.75
CA ALA A 37 -14.32 22.03 1.92
C ALA A 37 -13.26 20.94 2.16
N ARG A 38 -13.04 20.51 3.41
CA ARG A 38 -12.15 19.39 3.75
C ARG A 38 -12.65 18.08 3.14
N VAL A 39 -13.93 17.75 3.32
CA VAL A 39 -14.55 16.56 2.73
C VAL A 39 -14.41 16.56 1.21
N LEU A 40 -14.64 17.69 0.54
CA LEU A 40 -14.48 17.79 -0.92
C LEU A 40 -13.06 17.50 -1.38
N LYS A 41 -12.02 17.86 -0.61
CA LYS A 41 -10.64 17.46 -0.90
C LYS A 41 -10.45 15.95 -0.73
N ILE A 42 -11.01 15.38 0.34
CA ILE A 42 -10.90 13.94 0.63
C ILE A 42 -11.49 13.09 -0.50
N ILE A 43 -12.66 13.47 -1.03
CA ILE A 43 -13.38 12.70 -2.05
C ILE A 43 -13.05 13.08 -3.49
N LYS A 44 -12.16 14.07 -3.69
CA LYS A 44 -11.87 14.63 -5.02
C LYS A 44 -11.43 13.57 -6.03
N SER A 45 -10.62 12.62 -5.60
CA SER A 45 -10.14 11.56 -6.49
C SER A 45 -11.28 10.70 -7.04
N GLY A 46 -12.26 10.32 -6.21
CA GLY A 46 -13.41 9.54 -6.65
C GLY A 46 -14.41 10.33 -7.49
N LEU A 47 -14.47 11.65 -7.32
CA LEU A 47 -15.26 12.55 -8.18
C LEU A 47 -14.65 12.67 -9.59
N ASP A 48 -13.35 12.95 -9.64
CA ASP A 48 -12.63 13.14 -10.90
C ASP A 48 -12.40 11.81 -11.65
N ASN A 49 -12.39 10.69 -10.91
CA ASN A 49 -12.11 9.35 -11.42
C ASN A 49 -13.22 8.38 -10.96
N PRO A 50 -14.38 8.37 -11.65
CA PRO A 50 -15.54 7.59 -11.23
C PRO A 50 -15.30 6.08 -11.13
N ASP A 51 -14.32 5.55 -11.85
CA ASP A 51 -13.90 4.15 -11.83
C ASP A 51 -12.95 3.78 -10.67
N SER A 52 -12.63 4.72 -9.78
CA SER A 52 -11.92 4.42 -8.54
C SER A 52 -12.77 3.52 -7.64
N GLN A 53 -12.20 2.43 -7.14
CA GLN A 53 -12.89 1.56 -6.17
C GLN A 53 -13.12 2.27 -4.83
N MET A 54 -12.11 2.94 -4.28
CA MET A 54 -12.25 3.65 -3.00
C MET A 54 -12.75 5.07 -3.19
N GLY A 55 -12.08 5.86 -4.04
CA GLY A 55 -12.46 7.24 -4.35
C GLY A 55 -12.18 8.29 -3.27
N ALA A 56 -11.51 7.93 -2.17
CA ALA A 56 -11.20 8.84 -1.07
C ALA A 56 -9.73 8.75 -0.64
N TYR A 57 -9.12 9.91 -0.34
CA TYR A 57 -7.79 10.05 0.25
C TYR A 57 -7.82 11.08 1.39
N ALA A 58 -7.52 10.65 2.61
CA ALA A 58 -7.39 11.53 3.76
C ALA A 58 -6.26 12.54 3.55
N GLN A 59 -6.47 13.77 4.03
CA GLN A 59 -5.57 14.91 3.88
C GLN A 59 -4.81 15.18 5.18
N HIS A 60 -5.40 14.84 6.32
CA HIS A 60 -4.81 14.89 7.64
C HIS A 60 -5.12 13.60 8.40
N SER A 61 -4.29 13.25 9.38
CA SER A 61 -4.48 12.03 10.16
C SER A 61 -5.81 12.01 10.91
N VAL A 62 -6.26 13.18 11.40
CA VAL A 62 -7.51 13.37 12.13
C VAL A 62 -8.77 13.29 11.26
N ASP A 63 -8.63 13.32 9.92
CA ASP A 63 -9.80 13.27 9.02
C ASP A 63 -10.63 12.00 9.22
N TYR A 64 -10.00 10.89 9.62
CA TYR A 64 -10.69 9.64 9.90
C TYR A 64 -11.62 9.73 11.12
N ASP A 65 -11.22 10.48 12.15
CA ASP A 65 -12.04 10.71 13.33
C ASP A 65 -13.08 11.80 13.08
N ASP A 66 -12.67 12.92 12.48
CA ASP A 66 -13.53 14.08 12.18
C ASP A 66 -14.67 13.71 11.20
N PHE A 67 -14.41 12.83 10.24
CA PHE A 67 -15.35 12.46 9.18
C PHE A 67 -15.72 10.98 9.20
N GLY A 68 -15.72 10.35 10.38
CA GLY A 68 -16.16 8.98 10.59
C GLY A 68 -17.49 8.63 9.91
N PRO A 69 -18.55 9.46 9.99
CA PRO A 69 -19.82 9.17 9.30
C PRO A 69 -19.74 9.03 7.78
N LEU A 70 -18.70 9.59 7.15
CA LEU A 70 -18.39 9.43 5.73
C LEU A 70 -17.43 8.25 5.50
N LEU A 71 -16.33 8.19 6.26
CA LEU A 71 -15.21 7.27 5.98
C LEU A 71 -15.44 5.86 6.54
N ASP A 72 -16.08 5.71 7.70
CA ASP A 72 -16.29 4.40 8.34
C ASP A 72 -17.09 3.43 7.47
N PRO A 73 -18.22 3.82 6.82
CA PRO A 73 -18.95 2.90 5.97
C PRO A 73 -18.11 2.39 4.78
N MET A 74 -17.27 3.25 4.19
CA MET A 74 -16.37 2.88 3.09
C MET A 74 -15.26 1.94 3.56
N ILE A 75 -14.67 2.24 4.71
CA ILE A 75 -13.64 1.41 5.35
C ILE A 75 -14.20 0.03 5.67
N ARG A 76 -15.40 -0.03 6.24
CA ARG A 76 -16.09 -1.27 6.59
C ARG A 76 -16.38 -2.12 5.35
N ASP A 77 -16.91 -1.50 4.29
CA ASP A 77 -17.19 -2.21 3.04
C ASP A 77 -15.89 -2.76 2.42
N TYR A 78 -14.84 -1.94 2.33
CA TYR A 78 -13.57 -2.36 1.73
C TYR A 78 -12.90 -3.50 2.51
N HIS A 79 -12.73 -3.33 3.82
CA HIS A 79 -12.05 -4.31 4.68
C HIS A 79 -12.97 -5.44 5.16
N LYS A 80 -14.22 -5.48 4.68
CA LYS A 80 -15.22 -6.50 5.01
C LYS A 80 -15.49 -6.63 6.52
N ILE A 81 -15.46 -5.49 7.22
CA ILE A 81 -15.79 -5.40 8.64
C ILE A 81 -17.32 -5.35 8.77
N SER A 82 -17.88 -6.37 9.42
CA SER A 82 -19.33 -6.52 9.57
C SER A 82 -19.97 -5.36 10.34
N ALA A 83 -21.23 -5.06 10.03
CA ALA A 83 -22.01 -4.09 10.80
C ALA A 83 -22.11 -4.54 12.27
N GLY A 84 -21.96 -3.59 13.21
CA GLY A 84 -21.98 -3.87 14.65
C GLY A 84 -20.66 -4.41 15.23
N VAL A 85 -19.66 -4.71 14.39
CA VAL A 85 -18.29 -4.98 14.85
C VAL A 85 -17.51 -3.67 14.90
N ASP A 86 -16.80 -3.40 15.99
CA ASP A 86 -15.96 -2.20 16.08
C ASP A 86 -14.81 -2.26 15.08
N ILE A 87 -14.50 -1.11 14.48
CA ILE A 87 -13.23 -0.95 13.76
C ILE A 87 -12.16 -0.86 14.83
N ALA A 88 -11.32 -1.88 14.94
CA ALA A 88 -10.23 -1.91 15.90
C ALA A 88 -9.03 -2.62 15.29
N GLN A 89 -7.88 -1.97 15.28
CA GLN A 89 -6.64 -2.56 14.82
C GLN A 89 -5.83 -3.12 16.00
N LYS A 90 -5.39 -4.37 15.86
CA LYS A 90 -4.38 -4.98 16.75
C LYS A 90 -3.07 -5.17 15.98
N HIS A 91 -1.95 -5.09 16.67
CA HIS A 91 -0.64 -5.33 16.06
C HIS A 91 -0.01 -6.57 16.67
N ASP A 92 0.48 -7.47 15.82
CA ASP A 92 1.22 -8.65 16.23
C ASP A 92 2.30 -8.95 15.20
N TRP A 93 3.53 -8.63 15.60
CA TRP A 93 4.75 -8.90 14.85
C TRP A 93 5.47 -10.13 15.38
N SER A 94 4.84 -10.95 16.22
CA SER A 94 5.41 -12.25 16.54
C SER A 94 5.56 -13.01 15.22
N ALA A 95 6.80 -13.39 14.90
CA ALA A 95 7.04 -14.29 13.80
C ALA A 95 6.22 -15.54 14.09
N THR A 96 5.17 -15.78 13.32
CA THR A 96 4.37 -17.00 13.37
C THR A 96 5.30 -18.17 13.05
N ALA A 97 5.89 -18.67 14.12
CA ALA A 97 6.75 -19.82 14.30
C ALA A 97 7.07 -20.59 13.01
N SER A 98 8.28 -20.38 12.48
CA SER A 98 9.13 -21.45 11.91
C SER A 98 8.58 -22.38 10.80
N ALA A 99 7.44 -22.12 10.17
CA ALA A 99 6.80 -23.12 9.27
C ALA A 99 6.19 -22.55 7.97
N CYS A 100 6.35 -21.26 7.68
CA CYS A 100 5.84 -20.66 6.43
C CYS A 100 6.88 -20.71 5.30
N SER A 101 7.50 -21.87 5.07
CA SER A 101 8.38 -22.07 3.91
C SER A 101 7.58 -22.66 2.75
N LEU A 102 7.54 -21.97 1.63
CA LEU A 102 6.90 -22.50 0.42
C LEU A 102 7.64 -23.73 -0.14
N GLU A 103 8.93 -23.89 0.20
CA GLU A 103 9.73 -25.06 -0.18
C GLU A 103 9.22 -26.34 0.50
N ASP A 104 8.57 -26.22 1.67
CA ASP A 104 7.95 -27.36 2.36
C ASP A 104 6.64 -27.80 1.68
N ILE A 105 6.10 -26.97 0.77
CA ILE A 105 4.92 -27.30 -0.04
C ILE A 105 5.35 -28.10 -1.26
N ASP A 106 6.31 -27.56 -2.03
CA ASP A 106 6.81 -28.15 -3.28
C ASP A 106 8.17 -27.52 -3.66
N GLU A 107 9.11 -28.32 -4.18
CA GLU A 107 10.41 -27.84 -4.65
C GLU A 107 10.28 -26.81 -5.78
N ALA A 108 9.21 -26.86 -6.57
CA ALA A 108 8.93 -25.88 -7.61
C ALA A 108 8.74 -24.45 -7.07
N LEU A 109 8.45 -24.29 -5.78
CA LEU A 109 8.22 -22.99 -5.13
C LEU A 109 9.47 -22.41 -4.46
N ARG A 110 10.64 -23.02 -4.65
CA ARG A 110 11.91 -22.59 -4.04
C ARG A 110 12.49 -21.28 -4.59
N ASP A 111 12.00 -20.80 -5.74
CA ASP A 111 12.52 -19.58 -6.37
C ASP A 111 11.38 -18.64 -6.76
N VAL A 112 10.53 -18.30 -5.79
CA VAL A 112 9.53 -17.24 -5.95
C VAL A 112 10.11 -15.89 -5.54
N SER A 113 9.64 -14.83 -6.19
CA SER A 113 9.92 -13.46 -5.74
C SER A 113 8.88 -13.08 -4.70
N MET A 114 9.32 -12.70 -3.51
CA MET A 114 8.46 -12.33 -2.39
C MET A 114 8.76 -10.90 -1.95
N ARG A 115 7.72 -10.17 -1.56
CA ARG A 115 7.83 -8.80 -1.08
C ARG A 115 6.83 -8.56 0.04
N VAL A 116 7.29 -7.87 1.07
CA VAL A 116 6.43 -7.38 2.13
C VAL A 116 6.68 -5.91 2.35
N ARG A 117 5.59 -5.14 2.47
CA ARG A 117 5.65 -3.68 2.67
C ARG A 117 4.74 -3.23 3.78
N VAL A 118 5.07 -2.12 4.42
CA VAL A 118 4.17 -1.32 5.23
C VAL A 118 4.13 0.14 4.76
N GLY A 119 2.98 0.80 4.90
CA GLY A 119 2.85 2.25 4.78
C GLY A 119 3.00 2.93 6.14
N ARG A 120 3.71 4.05 6.21
CA ARG A 120 3.80 4.90 7.42
C ARG A 120 3.77 6.37 7.05
N ASN A 121 3.04 7.17 7.82
CA ASN A 121 3.07 8.62 7.74
C ASN A 121 3.64 9.21 9.03
N VAL A 122 4.59 10.13 8.92
CA VAL A 122 5.13 10.86 10.09
C VAL A 122 4.08 11.85 10.62
N ALA A 123 3.78 11.78 11.92
CA ALA A 123 2.68 12.52 12.55
C ALA A 123 2.86 14.05 12.58
N SER A 124 4.10 14.54 12.47
CA SER A 124 4.41 15.97 12.47
C SER A 124 4.18 16.65 11.11
N PHE A 125 3.73 15.92 10.09
CA PHE A 125 3.42 16.44 8.75
C PHE A 125 1.95 16.15 8.41
N PRO A 126 1.29 17.00 7.61
CA PRO A 126 0.00 16.65 7.00
C PRO A 126 0.18 15.42 6.10
N LEU A 127 -0.90 14.69 5.78
CA LEU A 127 -0.78 13.57 4.85
C LEU A 127 -0.39 14.06 3.44
N PRO A 128 0.20 13.20 2.59
CA PRO A 128 0.73 13.58 1.28
C PRO A 128 -0.16 14.44 0.39
N GLY A 129 -1.49 14.28 0.46
CA GLY A 129 -2.45 15.07 -0.32
C GLY A 129 -2.48 16.57 0.05
N ALA A 130 -2.17 16.89 1.31
CA ALA A 130 -2.19 18.25 1.85
C ALA A 130 -0.80 18.88 2.03
N MET A 131 0.27 18.14 1.78
CA MET A 131 1.62 18.69 1.83
C MET A 131 1.84 19.73 0.74
N THR A 132 2.39 20.88 1.13
CA THR A 132 2.98 21.85 0.18
C THR A 132 4.34 21.38 -0.31
N LYS A 133 4.84 21.96 -1.40
CA LYS A 133 6.24 21.75 -1.83
C LYS A 133 7.27 21.96 -0.71
N ALA A 134 7.06 22.95 0.15
CA ALA A 134 7.96 23.23 1.27
C ALA A 134 7.93 22.09 2.31
N ASP A 135 6.74 21.58 2.63
CA ASP A 135 6.58 20.42 3.53
C ASP A 135 7.29 19.19 2.96
N ARG A 136 7.17 18.94 1.65
CA ARG A 136 7.80 17.79 0.97
C ARG A 136 9.33 17.85 1.04
N ILE A 137 9.90 19.03 0.77
CA ILE A 137 11.34 19.25 0.87
C ILE A 137 11.82 19.10 2.32
N GLU A 138 11.07 19.63 3.29
CA GLU A 138 11.43 19.52 4.70
C GLU A 138 11.33 18.07 5.20
N PHE A 139 10.27 17.36 4.83
CA PHE A 139 10.10 15.95 5.10
C PHE A 139 11.28 15.12 4.57
N GLU A 140 11.70 15.34 3.32
CA GLU A 140 12.86 14.65 2.76
C GLU A 140 14.14 14.92 3.55
N LYS A 141 14.39 16.14 4.03
CA LYS A 141 15.56 16.41 4.88
C LYS A 141 15.54 15.61 6.18
N VAL A 142 14.36 15.48 6.81
CA VAL A 142 14.20 14.64 8.00
C VAL A 142 14.55 13.18 7.68
N MET A 143 14.10 12.67 6.52
CA MET A 143 14.40 11.31 6.09
C MET A 143 15.88 11.11 5.74
N VAL A 144 16.51 12.04 5.03
CA VAL A 144 17.95 12.04 4.74
C VAL A 144 18.76 11.92 6.03
N LYS A 145 18.41 12.70 7.07
CA LYS A 145 19.08 12.60 8.37
C LYS A 145 18.92 11.21 8.99
N ALA A 146 17.75 10.58 8.89
CA ALA A 146 17.55 9.22 9.38
C ALA A 146 18.40 8.20 8.58
N PHE A 147 18.44 8.31 7.25
CA PHE A 147 19.24 7.43 6.40
C PHE A 147 20.75 7.58 6.57
N GLU A 148 21.23 8.80 6.84
CA GLU A 148 22.63 9.05 7.18
C GLU A 148 23.06 8.35 8.49
N ASN A 149 22.10 8.03 9.37
CA ASN A 149 22.34 7.18 10.54
C ASN A 149 22.18 5.69 10.19
N LEU A 150 21.11 5.33 9.47
CA LEU A 150 20.82 3.94 9.09
C LEU A 150 21.93 3.32 8.22
N LYS A 151 22.59 4.11 7.37
CA LYS A 151 23.68 3.62 6.51
C LYS A 151 24.87 3.04 7.29
N ASN A 152 24.99 3.34 8.58
CA ASN A 152 26.05 2.83 9.45
C ASN A 152 25.66 1.51 10.15
N ASP A 153 24.41 1.07 10.02
CA ASP A 153 23.96 -0.22 10.53
C ASP A 153 24.53 -1.36 9.67
N ALA A 154 25.10 -2.40 10.28
CA ALA A 154 25.76 -3.47 9.52
C ALA A 154 24.80 -4.23 8.59
N ASP A 155 23.57 -4.46 9.02
CA ASP A 155 22.58 -5.26 8.29
C ASP A 155 21.71 -4.41 7.36
N PHE A 156 21.64 -3.10 7.60
CA PHE A 156 20.80 -2.16 6.85
C PHE A 156 21.58 -1.01 6.21
N CYS A 157 22.91 -1.11 6.14
CA CYS A 157 23.76 -0.15 5.43
C CYS A 157 23.31 -0.01 3.97
N GLY A 158 23.47 1.17 3.37
CA GLY A 158 22.86 1.46 2.08
C GLY A 158 23.06 2.88 1.60
N ALA A 159 22.28 3.27 0.61
CA ALA A 159 22.33 4.59 -0.02
C ALA A 159 20.94 5.18 -0.19
N TYR A 160 20.84 6.50 -0.03
CA TYR A 160 19.67 7.28 -0.38
C TYR A 160 19.82 7.89 -1.78
N TYR A 161 18.73 7.87 -2.53
CA TYR A 161 18.60 8.44 -3.87
C TYR A 161 17.38 9.36 -3.89
N SER A 162 17.60 10.64 -4.17
CA SER A 162 16.57 11.67 -4.25
C SER A 162 16.13 11.89 -5.69
N LEU A 163 14.86 12.13 -5.94
CA LEU A 163 14.36 12.66 -7.21
C LEU A 163 14.28 14.19 -7.21
N THR A 164 14.52 14.85 -6.08
CA THR A 164 14.50 16.31 -5.95
C THR A 164 15.64 16.92 -6.77
N PRO A 165 15.36 17.82 -7.73
CA PRO A 165 16.40 18.43 -8.56
C PRO A 165 17.35 19.27 -7.71
N GLY A 166 18.67 19.09 -7.92
CA GLY A 166 19.70 19.81 -7.17
C GLY A 166 19.98 19.26 -5.77
N SER A 167 19.42 18.10 -5.41
CA SER A 167 19.80 17.36 -4.20
C SER A 167 21.21 16.77 -4.33
N ASP A 168 21.96 16.71 -3.23
CA ASP A 168 23.26 16.01 -3.18
C ASP A 168 23.12 14.50 -3.47
N PHE A 169 21.90 13.97 -3.38
CA PHE A 169 21.55 12.57 -3.63
C PHE A 169 20.78 12.37 -4.94
N GLU A 170 20.77 13.37 -5.84
CA GLU A 170 19.91 13.38 -7.04
C GLU A 170 20.15 12.15 -7.95
N LEU A 171 19.06 11.44 -8.27
CA LEU A 171 18.98 10.31 -9.19
C LEU A 171 18.09 10.70 -10.38
N LYS A 172 18.60 10.56 -11.60
CA LYS A 172 17.89 10.94 -12.83
C LYS A 172 18.30 10.10 -14.04
N GLY A 173 17.56 10.27 -15.13
CA GLY A 173 17.87 9.69 -16.43
C GLY A 173 17.93 8.16 -16.39
N GLN A 174 18.93 7.57 -17.05
CA GLN A 174 19.04 6.12 -17.17
C GLN A 174 19.22 5.41 -15.82
N ALA A 175 19.92 6.03 -14.85
CA ALA A 175 20.11 5.44 -13.53
C ALA A 175 18.78 5.32 -12.76
N TYR A 176 17.90 6.32 -12.88
CA TYR A 176 16.53 6.23 -12.37
C TYR A 176 15.76 5.10 -13.06
N GLN A 177 15.78 5.06 -14.40
CA GLN A 177 15.05 4.06 -15.16
C GLN A 177 15.49 2.63 -14.81
N THR A 178 16.80 2.38 -14.66
CA THR A 178 17.33 1.08 -14.26
C THR A 178 16.76 0.60 -12.91
N ARG A 179 16.58 1.50 -11.94
CA ARG A 179 15.99 1.14 -10.64
C ARG A 179 14.48 0.90 -10.72
N VAL A 180 13.78 1.64 -11.58
CA VAL A 180 12.36 1.40 -11.86
C VAL A 180 12.17 0.03 -12.52
N ASP A 181 12.99 -0.30 -13.52
CA ASP A 181 12.94 -1.58 -14.25
C ASP A 181 13.29 -2.76 -13.35
N ALA A 182 14.17 -2.55 -12.36
CA ALA A 182 14.50 -3.53 -11.33
C ALA A 182 13.42 -3.66 -10.22
N HIS A 183 12.29 -2.94 -10.34
CA HIS A 183 11.24 -2.87 -9.32
C HIS A 183 11.71 -2.35 -7.94
N GLN A 184 12.85 -1.65 -7.91
CA GLN A 184 13.39 -1.05 -6.69
C GLN A 184 12.78 0.32 -6.42
N MET A 185 12.60 1.14 -7.46
CA MET A 185 12.06 2.50 -7.37
C MET A 185 10.62 2.55 -7.88
N PHE A 186 9.79 3.42 -7.30
CA PHE A 186 8.46 3.71 -7.84
C PHE A 186 8.56 4.49 -9.16
N LYS A 187 7.55 4.31 -10.01
CA LYS A 187 7.42 5.00 -11.30
C LYS A 187 7.05 6.47 -11.08
N ASP A 188 7.14 7.24 -12.16
CA ASP A 188 6.68 8.62 -12.17
C ASP A 188 5.18 8.68 -11.81
N MET A 189 4.88 9.33 -10.68
CA MET A 189 3.51 9.43 -10.18
C MET A 189 2.68 10.53 -10.85
N SER A 190 3.30 11.42 -11.63
CA SER A 190 2.59 12.51 -12.32
C SER A 190 1.61 12.00 -13.38
N GLY A 191 1.77 10.75 -13.85
CA GLY A 191 0.82 10.08 -14.73
C GLY A 191 -0.35 9.41 -14.00
N ASP A 192 -0.29 9.26 -12.68
CA ASP A 192 -1.37 8.62 -11.92
C ASP A 192 -2.50 9.62 -11.63
N ARG A 193 -3.58 9.52 -12.41
CA ARG A 193 -4.73 10.42 -12.27
C ARG A 193 -5.43 10.35 -10.91
N TYR A 194 -5.38 9.21 -10.21
CA TYR A 194 -6.00 9.08 -8.90
C TYR A 194 -5.20 9.84 -7.84
N LEU A 195 -3.86 9.67 -7.85
CA LEU A 195 -2.95 10.37 -6.94
C LEU A 195 -2.89 11.87 -7.25
N ASN A 196 -2.91 12.25 -8.52
CA ASN A 196 -3.00 13.65 -8.97
C ASN A 196 -4.24 14.34 -8.40
N SER A 197 -5.40 13.70 -8.55
CA SER A 197 -6.67 14.26 -8.09
C SER A 197 -6.75 14.34 -6.56
N GLY A 198 -6.06 13.42 -5.86
CA GLY A 198 -5.92 13.43 -4.40
C GLY A 198 -4.87 14.42 -3.84
N GLY A 199 -4.13 15.13 -4.70
CA GLY A 199 -3.07 16.07 -4.31
C GLY A 199 -1.74 15.41 -3.91
N ILE A 200 -1.64 14.07 -3.99
CA ILE A 200 -0.52 13.28 -3.48
C ILE A 200 0.75 13.48 -4.31
N SER A 201 0.60 13.47 -5.63
CA SER A 201 1.68 13.66 -6.60
C SER A 201 1.98 15.13 -6.92
N SER A 202 1.32 16.08 -6.24
CA SER A 202 1.59 17.51 -6.41
C SER A 202 3.06 17.85 -6.17
N ASP A 203 3.55 18.88 -6.86
CA ASP A 203 4.95 19.31 -6.79
C ASP A 203 5.96 18.22 -7.16
N TRP A 204 5.61 17.27 -8.02
CA TRP A 204 6.56 16.27 -8.51
C TRP A 204 7.79 16.96 -9.15
N PRO A 205 9.03 16.47 -8.91
CA PRO A 205 9.41 15.32 -8.09
C PRO A 205 9.96 15.71 -6.69
N TYR A 206 9.61 16.88 -6.14
CA TYR A 206 10.21 17.40 -4.91
C TYR A 206 9.81 16.58 -3.67
N GLY A 207 10.78 16.26 -2.82
CA GLY A 207 10.61 15.48 -1.59
C GLY A 207 10.40 13.99 -1.82
N ARG A 208 10.80 13.47 -2.99
CA ARG A 208 10.62 12.07 -3.38
C ARG A 208 11.96 11.39 -3.50
N GLY A 209 12.03 10.12 -3.12
CA GLY A 209 13.27 9.36 -3.21
C GLY A 209 13.15 7.93 -2.70
N MET A 210 14.29 7.27 -2.59
CA MET A 210 14.39 5.92 -2.09
C MET A 210 15.69 5.71 -1.32
N TYR A 211 15.58 5.08 -0.16
CA TYR A 211 16.70 4.39 0.46
C TYR A 211 16.70 2.92 0.06
N ILE A 212 17.87 2.36 -0.24
CA ILE A 212 18.05 0.93 -0.51
C ILE A 212 19.28 0.43 0.22
N SER A 213 19.14 -0.69 0.92
CA SER A 213 20.26 -1.38 1.57
C SER A 213 21.26 -1.91 0.54
N ALA A 214 22.52 -2.11 0.93
CA ALA A 214 23.58 -2.67 0.08
C ALA A 214 23.25 -4.09 -0.42
N ALA A 215 22.50 -4.87 0.38
CA ALA A 215 21.98 -6.18 -0.01
C ALA A 215 20.76 -6.10 -0.96
N GLU A 216 20.25 -4.89 -1.26
CA GLU A 216 19.09 -4.62 -2.11
C GLU A 216 17.79 -5.35 -1.70
N ASP A 217 17.70 -5.75 -0.43
CA ASP A 217 16.60 -6.54 0.14
C ASP A 217 15.76 -5.76 1.16
N PHE A 218 16.17 -4.54 1.52
CA PHE A 218 15.40 -3.58 2.32
C PHE A 218 15.36 -2.22 1.62
N ILE A 219 14.14 -1.72 1.38
CA ILE A 219 13.89 -0.52 0.59
C ILE A 219 12.90 0.39 1.35
N VAL A 220 13.17 1.69 1.36
CA VAL A 220 12.23 2.70 1.86
C VAL A 220 11.96 3.71 0.76
N TRP A 221 10.74 3.73 0.23
CA TRP A 221 10.29 4.82 -0.63
C TRP A 221 9.87 6.02 0.21
N VAL A 222 10.23 7.21 -0.26
CA VAL A 222 9.97 8.50 0.37
C VAL A 222 9.06 9.32 -0.54
N GLY A 223 7.94 9.80 0.00
CA GLY A 223 7.05 10.77 -0.66
C GLY A 223 6.22 10.23 -1.83
N GLU A 224 5.90 8.93 -1.81
CA GLU A 224 5.01 8.23 -2.78
C GLU A 224 3.52 8.51 -2.42
N GLU A 225 2.63 7.52 -2.41
CA GLU A 225 1.24 7.61 -1.93
C GLU A 225 1.14 7.92 -0.43
N ASP A 226 2.07 7.39 0.34
CA ASP A 226 2.31 7.69 1.75
C ASP A 226 3.68 8.37 1.90
N HIS A 227 3.94 9.03 3.03
CA HIS A 227 5.27 9.55 3.35
C HIS A 227 6.35 8.47 3.19
N LEU A 228 6.06 7.25 3.66
CA LEU A 228 6.98 6.13 3.64
C LEU A 228 6.28 4.85 3.19
N ARG A 229 6.90 4.14 2.23
CA ARG A 229 6.65 2.72 1.99
C ARG A 229 7.92 1.96 2.34
N ILE A 230 7.88 1.22 3.45
CA ILE A 230 9.02 0.49 4.02
C ILE A 230 8.85 -0.97 3.66
N MET A 231 9.88 -1.58 3.08
CA MET A 231 9.77 -2.84 2.37
C MET A 231 10.95 -3.76 2.64
N ALA A 232 10.66 -5.06 2.65
CA ALA A 232 11.65 -6.09 2.44
C ALA A 232 11.28 -6.91 1.19
N MET A 233 12.31 -7.38 0.49
CA MET A 233 12.19 -8.21 -0.70
C MET A 233 13.14 -9.40 -0.60
N LYS A 234 12.69 -10.58 -1.03
CA LYS A 234 13.51 -11.79 -0.97
C LYS A 234 13.10 -12.74 -2.10
N ARG A 235 14.08 -13.34 -2.77
CA ARG A 235 13.85 -14.55 -3.57
C ARG A 235 14.00 -15.79 -2.70
N GLY A 236 13.21 -16.82 -2.96
CA GLY A 236 13.19 -18.06 -2.18
C GLY A 236 11.78 -18.45 -1.77
N GLY A 237 11.62 -19.44 -0.89
CA GLY A 237 10.31 -19.78 -0.30
C GLY A 237 10.09 -19.34 1.16
N ASP A 238 11.11 -18.77 1.82
CA ASP A 238 11.07 -18.47 3.26
C ASP A 238 10.36 -17.13 3.59
N LEU A 239 9.04 -17.20 3.77
CA LEU A 239 8.22 -16.04 4.18
C LEU A 239 8.55 -15.57 5.61
N ALA A 240 9.02 -16.46 6.49
CA ALA A 240 9.35 -16.10 7.86
C ALA A 240 10.60 -15.22 7.91
N ALA A 241 11.65 -15.58 7.15
CA ALA A 241 12.84 -14.74 7.01
C ALA A 241 12.53 -13.39 6.37
N LEU A 242 11.65 -13.36 5.35
CA LEU A 242 11.20 -12.11 4.75
C LEU A 242 10.49 -11.20 5.78
N PHE A 243 9.59 -11.77 6.59
CA PHE A 243 8.86 -11.02 7.59
C PHE A 243 9.78 -10.49 8.69
N ALA A 244 10.71 -11.32 9.18
CA ALA A 244 11.72 -10.92 10.15
C ALA A 244 12.62 -9.80 9.61
N ARG A 245 13.03 -9.87 8.33
CA ARG A 245 13.82 -8.81 7.68
C ARG A 245 13.09 -7.47 7.70
N LEU A 246 11.79 -7.45 7.37
CA LEU A 246 10.98 -6.24 7.46
C LEU A 246 10.84 -5.75 8.89
N GLN A 247 10.52 -6.64 9.84
CA GLN A 247 10.31 -6.28 11.24
C GLN A 247 11.53 -5.60 11.84
N VAL A 248 12.71 -6.22 11.72
CA VAL A 248 13.96 -5.70 12.28
C VAL A 248 14.34 -4.37 11.60
N GLY A 249 14.16 -4.28 10.27
CA GLY A 249 14.44 -3.05 9.53
C GLY A 249 13.50 -1.91 9.89
N LEU A 250 12.21 -2.23 10.06
CA LEU A 250 11.21 -1.28 10.51
C LEU A 250 11.52 -0.78 11.92
N GLU A 251 11.88 -1.66 12.85
CA GLU A 251 12.24 -1.27 14.23
C GLU A 251 13.44 -0.32 14.25
N LYS A 252 14.54 -0.70 13.58
CA LYS A 252 15.74 0.14 13.46
C LYS A 252 15.45 1.49 12.82
N PHE A 253 14.72 1.50 11.70
CA PHE A 253 14.40 2.75 11.02
C PHE A 253 13.43 3.63 11.81
N SER A 254 12.43 3.03 12.48
CA SER A 254 11.47 3.76 13.31
C SER A 254 12.13 4.48 14.48
N ALA A 255 13.22 3.93 15.03
CA ALA A 255 14.01 4.58 16.07
C ALA A 255 14.77 5.83 15.60
N LEU A 256 14.89 6.05 14.28
CA LEU A 256 15.65 7.14 13.67
C LEU A 256 14.76 8.27 13.13
N VAL A 257 13.44 8.09 13.10
CA VAL A 257 12.47 9.04 12.54
C VAL A 257 11.49 9.55 13.61
N PRO A 258 10.81 10.69 13.38
CA PRO A 258 9.74 11.12 14.28
C PRO A 258 8.57 10.12 14.29
N ALA A 259 7.75 10.21 15.33
CA ALA A 259 6.63 9.28 15.53
C ALA A 259 5.69 9.19 14.32
N PHE A 260 5.22 7.98 14.03
CA PHE A 260 4.22 7.76 12.99
C PHE A 260 2.81 8.12 13.46
N ALA A 261 1.97 8.58 12.54
CA ALA A 261 0.56 8.81 12.74
C ALA A 261 -0.15 7.48 13.00
N HIS A 262 -0.81 7.39 14.16
CA HIS A 262 -1.47 6.19 14.64
C HIS A 262 -2.78 6.55 15.34
N SER A 263 -3.81 5.72 15.16
CA SER A 263 -5.09 5.78 15.85
C SER A 263 -5.34 4.46 16.56
N GLU A 264 -5.88 4.50 17.78
CA GLU A 264 -6.30 3.28 18.50
C GLU A 264 -7.37 2.50 17.73
N LYS A 265 -8.21 3.21 16.98
CA LYS A 265 -9.29 2.63 16.17
C LYS A 265 -8.77 2.07 14.85
N TYR A 266 -8.01 2.88 14.10
CA TYR A 266 -7.61 2.55 12.72
C TYR A 266 -6.19 2.00 12.56
N GLY A 267 -5.39 1.93 13.63
CA GLY A 267 -3.98 1.55 13.57
C GLY A 267 -3.11 2.62 12.91
N TYR A 268 -2.13 2.22 12.11
CA TYR A 268 -1.29 3.16 11.37
C TYR A 268 -2.10 3.89 10.30
N ILE A 269 -2.00 5.22 10.31
CA ILE A 269 -2.77 6.07 9.42
C ILE A 269 -2.09 6.23 8.05
N THR A 270 -2.85 6.00 6.99
CA THR A 270 -2.43 6.12 5.58
C THR A 270 -3.30 7.09 4.81
N SER A 271 -2.79 7.62 3.70
CA SER A 271 -3.54 8.52 2.82
C SER A 271 -4.81 7.84 2.29
N CYS A 272 -4.68 6.61 1.78
CA CYS A 272 -5.81 5.83 1.30
C CYS A 272 -6.44 5.00 2.42
N PRO A 273 -7.78 5.00 2.60
CA PRO A 273 -8.45 4.16 3.59
C PRO A 273 -8.21 2.65 3.42
N THR A 274 -7.87 2.23 2.20
CA THR A 274 -7.54 0.83 1.86
C THR A 274 -6.24 0.35 2.51
N ASN A 275 -5.39 1.28 2.94
CA ASN A 275 -4.07 1.02 3.51
C ASN A 275 -4.01 1.21 5.04
N LEU A 276 -5.14 1.42 5.72
CA LEU A 276 -5.19 1.52 7.18
C LEU A 276 -4.85 0.20 7.89
N GLY A 277 -4.74 0.25 9.21
CA GLY A 277 -4.55 -0.90 10.09
C GLY A 277 -3.07 -1.23 10.27
N THR A 278 -2.70 -2.44 9.88
CA THR A 278 -1.28 -2.83 9.75
C THR A 278 -0.52 -1.96 8.75
N ALA A 279 -1.26 -1.40 7.78
CA ALA A 279 -0.77 -0.85 6.54
C ALA A 279 0.14 -1.80 5.75
N MET A 280 0.00 -3.11 5.98
CA MET A 280 0.86 -4.13 5.43
C MET A 280 0.31 -4.70 4.11
N ARG A 281 1.21 -5.05 3.20
CA ARG A 281 0.92 -5.94 2.07
C ARG A 281 2.08 -6.91 1.93
N ALA A 282 1.82 -8.18 2.15
CA ALA A 282 2.71 -9.26 1.74
C ALA A 282 2.23 -9.78 0.38
N SER A 283 3.15 -10.00 -0.55
CA SER A 283 2.86 -10.65 -1.82
C SER A 283 4.00 -11.56 -2.28
N LEU A 284 3.66 -12.49 -3.16
CA LEU A 284 4.64 -13.29 -3.88
C LEU A 284 4.22 -13.50 -5.32
N HIS A 285 5.20 -13.64 -6.20
CA HIS A 285 5.01 -14.02 -7.59
C HIS A 285 5.01 -15.54 -7.72
N MET A 286 3.88 -16.12 -8.13
CA MET A 286 3.68 -17.56 -8.27
C MET A 286 3.32 -17.91 -9.71
N ALA A 287 3.99 -18.89 -10.30
CA ALA A 287 3.59 -19.44 -11.60
C ALA A 287 2.44 -20.43 -11.40
N LEU A 288 1.28 -20.14 -11.99
CA LEU A 288 0.10 -21.00 -11.95
C LEU A 288 -0.48 -21.17 -13.37
N PRO A 289 0.27 -21.76 -14.32
CA PRO A 289 -0.13 -21.85 -15.72
C PRO A 289 -1.46 -22.57 -15.95
N ASN A 290 -1.83 -23.59 -15.17
CA ASN A 290 -3.12 -24.29 -15.32
C ASN A 290 -4.28 -23.41 -14.87
N LEU A 291 -4.17 -22.79 -13.69
CA LEU A 291 -5.21 -21.88 -13.16
C LEU A 291 -5.34 -20.60 -13.98
N THR A 292 -4.27 -20.18 -14.66
CA THR A 292 -4.28 -18.95 -15.46
C THR A 292 -4.49 -19.19 -16.95
N GLY A 293 -4.67 -20.44 -17.40
CA GLY A 293 -4.75 -20.77 -18.84
C GLY A 293 -3.51 -20.31 -19.61
N GLY A 294 -2.31 -20.51 -19.05
CA GLY A 294 -1.05 -20.02 -19.60
C GLY A 294 -0.86 -18.50 -19.49
N GLY A 295 -1.62 -17.84 -18.61
CA GLY A 295 -1.62 -16.39 -18.44
C GLY A 295 -2.73 -15.63 -19.20
N GLN A 296 -3.62 -16.34 -19.89
CA GLN A 296 -4.70 -15.74 -20.69
C GLN A 296 -5.98 -15.48 -19.87
N ASP A 297 -6.19 -16.21 -18.78
CA ASP A 297 -7.39 -16.13 -17.94
C ASP A 297 -6.99 -15.85 -16.48
N LEU A 298 -7.00 -14.58 -16.09
CA LEU A 298 -6.79 -14.20 -14.70
C LEU A 298 -8.04 -14.39 -13.83
N ASP A 299 -9.22 -14.54 -14.42
CA ASP A 299 -10.48 -14.53 -13.67
C ASP A 299 -10.70 -15.86 -12.94
N ALA A 300 -10.30 -16.98 -13.54
CA ALA A 300 -10.25 -18.27 -12.85
C ALA A 300 -9.32 -18.22 -11.62
N ALA A 301 -8.10 -17.68 -11.78
CA ALA A 301 -7.15 -17.52 -10.69
C ALA A 301 -7.67 -16.56 -9.60
N LYS A 302 -8.27 -15.42 -9.97
CA LYS A 302 -8.91 -14.49 -9.02
C LYS A 302 -10.02 -15.17 -8.23
N ALA A 303 -10.91 -15.91 -8.91
CA ALA A 303 -12.04 -16.58 -8.27
C ALA A 303 -11.57 -17.68 -7.31
N ALA A 304 -10.48 -18.38 -7.62
CA ALA A 304 -9.85 -19.34 -6.71
C ALA A 304 -9.22 -18.64 -5.50
N ALA A 305 -8.41 -17.60 -5.74
CA ALA A 305 -7.69 -16.85 -4.71
C ALA A 305 -8.63 -16.15 -3.71
N GLN A 306 -9.75 -15.61 -4.20
CA GLN A 306 -10.74 -14.93 -3.38
C GLN A 306 -11.32 -15.82 -2.27
N LYS A 307 -11.46 -17.14 -2.53
CA LYS A 307 -11.94 -18.12 -1.53
C LYS A 307 -11.01 -18.23 -0.32
N PHE A 308 -9.74 -17.86 -0.49
CA PHE A 308 -8.71 -17.89 0.55
C PHE A 308 -8.39 -16.48 1.10
N GLY A 309 -9.17 -15.46 0.73
CA GLY A 309 -8.94 -14.07 1.16
C GLY A 309 -7.75 -13.41 0.47
N LEU A 310 -7.34 -13.93 -0.69
CA LEU A 310 -6.27 -13.36 -1.51
C LEU A 310 -6.83 -12.56 -2.69
N SER A 311 -6.11 -11.52 -3.08
CA SER A 311 -6.27 -10.81 -4.35
C SER A 311 -5.17 -11.20 -5.31
N VAL A 312 -5.50 -11.23 -6.60
CA VAL A 312 -4.56 -11.52 -7.71
C VAL A 312 -4.32 -10.25 -8.52
N ARG A 313 -3.05 -9.98 -8.83
CA ARG A 313 -2.61 -8.94 -9.78
C ARG A 313 -1.63 -9.56 -10.79
N GLY A 314 -1.41 -8.87 -11.90
CA GLY A 314 -0.29 -9.17 -12.79
C GLY A 314 1.07 -8.74 -12.19
N VAL A 315 2.16 -9.18 -12.81
CA VAL A 315 3.55 -8.88 -12.37
C VAL A 315 3.93 -7.40 -12.46
N GLY A 316 3.22 -6.61 -13.27
CA GLY A 316 3.40 -5.16 -13.36
C GLY A 316 2.65 -4.38 -12.29
N GLY A 317 1.92 -5.06 -11.40
CA GLY A 317 1.08 -4.45 -10.38
C GLY A 317 -0.40 -4.39 -10.77
N GLU A 318 -1.10 -3.41 -10.20
CA GLU A 318 -2.54 -3.22 -10.40
C GLU A 318 -2.86 -2.97 -11.88
N HIS A 319 -3.92 -3.60 -12.38
CA HIS A 319 -4.35 -3.55 -13.79
C HIS A 319 -3.39 -4.13 -14.84
N SER A 320 -2.33 -4.85 -14.44
CA SER A 320 -1.45 -5.57 -15.37
C SER A 320 -1.87 -7.03 -15.61
N GLY A 321 -1.49 -7.59 -16.76
CA GLY A 321 -1.72 -9.00 -17.11
C GLY A 321 -0.75 -9.96 -16.42
N ALA A 322 -1.01 -11.28 -16.55
CA ALA A 322 -0.09 -12.30 -16.07
C ALA A 322 1.30 -12.16 -16.71
N GLY A 323 2.33 -12.54 -15.96
CA GLY A 323 3.68 -12.66 -16.48
C GLY A 323 3.84 -13.91 -17.35
N GLN A 324 5.01 -14.02 -17.99
CA GLN A 324 5.38 -15.20 -18.77
C GLN A 324 5.22 -16.47 -17.93
N GLY A 325 4.61 -17.51 -18.51
CA GLY A 325 4.38 -18.78 -17.81
C GLY A 325 3.24 -18.76 -16.79
N GLY A 326 2.35 -17.77 -16.85
CA GLY A 326 1.20 -17.69 -15.93
C GLY A 326 1.59 -17.17 -14.55
N ILE A 327 2.63 -16.33 -14.45
CA ILE A 327 3.07 -15.75 -13.18
C ILE A 327 2.11 -14.64 -12.74
N ILE A 328 1.65 -14.71 -11.49
CA ILE A 328 0.76 -13.72 -10.89
C ILE A 328 1.29 -13.24 -9.54
N ASP A 329 0.97 -12.00 -9.14
CA ASP A 329 1.15 -11.48 -7.78
C ASP A 329 -0.08 -11.85 -6.95
N ILE A 330 0.13 -12.62 -5.89
CA ILE A 330 -0.91 -12.95 -4.91
C ILE A 330 -0.63 -12.25 -3.58
N SER A 331 -1.68 -11.72 -2.95
CA SER A 331 -1.56 -11.03 -1.66
C SER A 331 -2.86 -11.13 -0.84
N PRO A 332 -2.80 -11.22 0.49
CA PRO A 332 -3.98 -11.02 1.34
C PRO A 332 -4.62 -9.65 1.07
N SER A 333 -5.95 -9.63 0.97
CA SER A 333 -6.68 -8.40 0.64
C SER A 333 -6.89 -7.49 1.86
N ALA A 334 -7.13 -8.09 3.04
CA ALA A 334 -7.37 -7.36 4.28
C ALA A 334 -6.07 -6.75 4.85
N ARG A 335 -6.19 -5.54 5.40
CA ARG A 335 -5.08 -4.84 6.10
C ARG A 335 -5.47 -4.30 7.46
N LEU A 336 -6.76 -4.01 7.64
CA LEU A 336 -7.39 -3.52 8.86
C LEU A 336 -8.23 -4.62 9.50
N GLY A 337 -8.20 -4.71 10.83
CA GLY A 337 -8.90 -5.74 11.59
C GLY A 337 -8.24 -7.12 11.55
N VAL A 338 -6.99 -7.18 11.05
CA VAL A 338 -6.11 -8.36 11.01
C VAL A 338 -4.72 -7.96 11.48
N THR A 339 -3.96 -8.85 12.09
CA THR A 339 -2.57 -8.57 12.50
C THR A 339 -1.56 -8.82 11.37
N GLU A 340 -0.34 -8.33 11.53
CA GLU A 340 0.75 -8.57 10.58
C GLU A 340 1.09 -10.06 10.45
N SER A 341 1.13 -10.77 11.58
CA SER A 341 1.30 -12.23 11.62
C SER A 341 0.19 -12.98 10.89
N GLU A 342 -1.08 -12.57 11.06
CA GLU A 342 -2.22 -13.16 10.35
C GLU A 342 -2.16 -12.93 8.84
N ILE A 343 -1.67 -11.77 8.39
CA ILE A 343 -1.44 -11.48 6.96
C ILE A 343 -0.42 -12.47 6.38
N MET A 344 0.71 -12.68 7.06
CA MET A 344 1.73 -13.63 6.60
C MET A 344 1.19 -15.07 6.54
N GLN A 345 0.48 -15.51 7.58
CA GLN A 345 -0.14 -16.83 7.61
C GLN A 345 -1.18 -16.98 6.48
N ARG A 346 -1.98 -15.94 6.22
CA ARG A 346 -2.97 -15.95 5.14
C ARG A 346 -2.34 -16.12 3.77
N LEU A 347 -1.22 -15.45 3.52
CA LEU A 347 -0.47 -15.57 2.28
C LEU A 347 0.04 -17.00 2.10
N PHE A 348 0.65 -17.58 3.14
CA PHE A 348 1.16 -18.95 3.11
C PHE A 348 0.04 -19.97 2.84
N ASP A 349 -1.04 -19.94 3.63
CA ASP A 349 -2.16 -20.87 3.51
C ASP A 349 -2.83 -20.78 2.13
N GLY A 350 -3.03 -19.55 1.64
CA GLY A 350 -3.63 -19.32 0.33
C GLY A 350 -2.71 -19.74 -0.82
N ALA A 351 -1.40 -19.49 -0.74
CA ALA A 351 -0.43 -19.97 -1.71
C ALA A 351 -0.42 -21.51 -1.78
N LYS A 352 -0.40 -22.18 -0.63
CA LYS A 352 -0.51 -23.63 -0.53
C LYS A 352 -1.80 -24.16 -1.19
N ALA A 353 -2.93 -23.52 -0.89
CA ALA A 353 -4.22 -23.94 -1.44
C ALA A 353 -4.30 -23.76 -2.96
N LEU A 354 -3.78 -22.65 -3.49
CA LEU A 354 -3.70 -22.39 -4.92
C LEU A 354 -2.78 -23.41 -5.62
N TRP A 355 -1.62 -23.70 -5.05
CA TRP A 355 -0.70 -24.72 -5.59
C TRP A 355 -1.33 -26.12 -5.66
N LEU A 356 -2.11 -26.49 -4.65
CA LEU A 356 -2.85 -27.76 -4.66
C LEU A 356 -3.95 -27.82 -5.72
N LEU A 357 -4.51 -26.68 -6.14
CA LEU A 357 -5.46 -26.63 -7.25
C LEU A 357 -4.74 -26.70 -8.60
N GLU A 358 -3.62 -25.99 -8.71
CA GLU A 358 -2.74 -25.97 -9.89
C GLU A 358 -2.26 -27.37 -10.27
N THR A 359 -1.83 -28.15 -9.29
CA THR A 359 -1.24 -29.49 -9.48
C THR A 359 -2.24 -30.64 -9.60
N LYS A 360 -3.52 -30.38 -9.33
CA LYS A 360 -4.62 -31.36 -9.51
C LYS A 360 -5.28 -31.30 -10.88
N THR A 361 -5.02 -30.23 -11.62
CA THR A 361 -5.56 -29.96 -12.97
C THR A 361 -4.54 -30.44 -13.99
#